data_AF-A0A526PWT5-F1
#
_entry.id   AF-A0A526PWT5-F1
#
_cell.length_a   1.000
_cell.length_b   1.000
_cell.length_c   1.000
_cell.angle_alpha   90.00
_cell.angle_beta   90.00
_cell.angle_gamma   90.00
#
_symmetry.space_group_name_H-M   'P 1'
#
loop_
_entity.id
_entity.type
_entity.pdbx_description
1 polymer ?
#
loop_
_entity_poly.entity_id
_entity_poly.type
_entity_poly.pdbx_seq_one_letter_code
_entity_poly.pdbx_strand_id
1 'polypeptide(L)'
;MDVQETTAACRDAFAELASPACIHDPYPFMRWLREHDPVHRAASGLFLLSRHVDIYWALKATGDAFRGPAPGELARYFPRAATSLS
;
A
#
# COMPACT_ATOMS: atom_id res chain seq x y z
N MET A 1 27.77 -22.23 6.45
CA MET A 1 26.40 -22.29 5.90
C MET A 1 25.49 -22.04 7.08
N ASP A 2 25.12 -20.80 7.32
CA ASP A 2 24.12 -20.45 8.33
C ASP A 2 22.86 -19.99 7.60
N VAL A 3 21.88 -20.89 7.62
CA VAL A 3 20.51 -20.61 7.21
C VAL A 3 19.86 -19.91 8.40
N GLN A 4 20.05 -18.59 8.50
CA GLN A 4 19.29 -17.78 9.47
C GLN A 4 17.86 -17.63 8.98
N GLU A 5 17.02 -18.54 9.46
CA GLU A 5 15.70 -18.26 10.05
C GLU A 5 14.86 -17.15 9.41
N THR A 6 14.04 -17.60 8.46
CA THR A 6 12.59 -17.42 8.33
C THR A 6 11.83 -16.78 9.51
N THR A 7 12.17 -15.56 9.96
CA THR A 7 11.30 -14.72 10.80
C THR A 7 11.83 -13.28 10.84
N ALA A 8 11.70 -12.55 9.74
CA ALA A 8 11.75 -11.10 9.83
C ALA A 8 10.52 -10.58 9.08
N ALA A 9 9.37 -10.56 9.75
CA ALA A 9 8.36 -9.56 9.40
C ALA A 9 9.11 -8.23 9.29
N CYS A 10 9.10 -7.60 8.11
CA CYS A 10 9.82 -6.35 7.91
C CYS A 10 9.26 -5.37 8.93
N ARG A 11 10.03 -5.08 9.98
CA ARG A 11 9.51 -4.37 11.16
C ARG A 11 9.03 -2.96 10.79
N ASP A 12 9.54 -2.43 9.67
CA ASP A 12 9.11 -1.19 9.05
C ASP A 12 9.23 -1.26 7.52
N ALA A 13 8.19 -1.81 6.86
CA ALA A 13 8.17 -1.92 5.40
C ALA A 13 8.19 -0.55 4.70
N PHE A 14 7.75 0.52 5.37
CA PHE A 14 7.77 1.86 4.81
C PHE A 14 9.19 2.43 4.77
N ALA A 15 9.98 2.22 5.81
CA ALA A 15 11.39 2.60 5.82
C ALA A 15 12.19 1.89 4.72
N GLU A 16 11.93 0.59 4.51
CA GLU A 16 12.60 -0.20 3.46
C GLU A 16 12.24 0.33 2.06
N LEU A 17 10.96 0.61 1.78
CA LEU A 17 10.51 1.22 0.51
C LEU A 17 11.11 2.61 0.26
N ALA A 18 11.46 3.34 1.31
CA ALA A 18 12.11 4.64 1.22
C ALA A 18 13.64 4.55 1.11
N SER A 19 14.22 3.36 1.22
CA SER A 19 15.67 3.19 1.12
C SER A 19 16.16 3.42 -0.32
N PRO A 20 17.37 3.98 -0.52
CA PRO A 20 17.91 4.19 -1.87
C PRO A 20 18.01 2.90 -2.70
N ALA A 21 18.32 1.77 -2.05
CA ALA A 21 18.44 0.47 -2.71
C ALA A 21 17.08 -0.01 -3.24
N CYS A 22 16.03 0.09 -2.41
CA CYS A 22 14.68 -0.30 -2.82
C CYS A 22 14.09 0.68 -3.84
N ILE A 23 14.43 1.98 -3.78
CA ILE A 23 14.01 2.95 -4.80
C ILE A 23 14.62 2.61 -6.17
N HIS A 24 15.87 2.15 -6.20
CA HIS A 24 16.55 1.76 -7.44
C HIS A 24 15.98 0.47 -8.04
N ASP A 25 15.72 -0.54 -7.21
CA ASP A 25 15.05 -1.78 -7.63
C ASP A 25 14.05 -2.27 -6.56
N PRO A 26 12.75 -1.91 -6.69
CA PRO A 26 11.76 -2.22 -5.67
C PRO A 26 11.22 -3.65 -5.76
N TYR A 27 11.38 -4.30 -6.91
CA TYR A 27 10.68 -5.55 -7.20
C TYR A 27 11.07 -6.73 -6.31
N PRO A 28 12.36 -6.90 -5.92
CA PRO A 28 12.75 -7.94 -4.97
C PRO A 28 12.04 -7.81 -3.62
N PHE A 29 11.99 -6.60 -3.06
CA PHE A 29 11.31 -6.36 -1.78
C PHE A 29 9.79 -6.49 -1.91
N MET A 30 9.19 -5.96 -2.97
CA MET A 30 7.76 -6.14 -3.24
C MET A 30 7.36 -7.62 -3.41
N ARG A 31 8.23 -8.45 -3.99
CA ARG A 31 8.01 -9.90 -4.06
C ARG A 31 8.00 -10.52 -2.67
N TRP A 32 8.98 -10.17 -1.85
CA TRP A 32 9.05 -10.65 -0.46
C TRP A 32 7.79 -10.27 0.33
N LEU A 33 7.31 -9.02 0.22
CA LEU A 33 6.06 -8.57 0.86
C LEU A 33 4.86 -9.41 0.44
N ARG A 34 4.68 -9.69 -0.86
CA ARG A 34 3.54 -10.50 -1.35
C ARG A 34 3.51 -11.91 -0.78
N GLU A 35 4.68 -12.50 -0.57
CA GLU A 35 4.88 -13.87 -0.11
C GLU A 35 4.74 -13.97 1.42
N HIS A 36 5.30 -13.01 2.17
CA HIS A 36 5.50 -13.15 3.62
C HIS A 36 4.68 -12.18 4.47
N ASP A 37 4.40 -10.97 3.99
CA ASP A 37 3.66 -9.93 4.73
C ASP A 37 2.75 -9.12 3.79
N PRO A 38 1.71 -9.77 3.23
CA PRO A 38 0.94 -9.21 2.13
C PRO A 38 0.06 -8.01 2.52
N VAL A 39 -0.23 -7.89 3.82
CA VAL A 39 -1.00 -6.81 4.45
C VAL A 39 -0.20 -6.34 5.67
N HIS A 40 0.81 -5.51 5.43
CA HIS A 40 1.67 -5.00 6.48
C HIS A 40 0.98 -3.87 7.24
N ARG A 41 0.99 -3.94 8.58
CA ARG A 41 0.48 -2.87 9.45
C ARG A 41 1.64 -2.17 10.16
N ALA A 42 1.87 -0.91 9.83
CA ALA A 42 2.87 -0.09 10.50
C ALA A 42 2.42 0.32 11.91
N ALA A 43 3.37 0.67 12.77
CA ALA A 43 3.11 1.18 14.11
C ALA A 43 2.24 2.46 14.12
N SER A 44 2.30 3.24 13.04
CA SER A 44 1.44 4.42 12.82
C SER A 44 -0.04 4.09 12.57
N GLY A 45 -0.37 2.81 12.37
CA GLY A 45 -1.72 2.37 12.00
C GLY A 45 -1.99 2.36 10.50
N LEU A 46 -1.01 2.77 9.66
CA LEU A 46 -1.10 2.63 8.21
C LEU A 46 -1.01 1.17 7.78
N PHE A 47 -1.78 0.83 6.76
CA PHE A 47 -1.73 -0.48 6.11
C PHE A 47 -1.09 -0.37 4.73
N LEU A 48 -0.24 -1.35 4.41
CA LEU A 48 0.37 -1.51 3.10
C LEU A 48 -0.10 -2.85 2.52
N LEU A 49 -0.75 -2.79 1.35
CA LEU A 49 -1.22 -3.95 0.60
C LEU A 49 -0.25 -4.22 -0.55
N SER A 50 0.18 -5.47 -0.73
CA SER A 50 1.12 -5.82 -1.80
C SER A 50 0.57 -6.80 -2.83
N ARG A 51 -0.48 -7.57 -2.51
CA ARG A 51 -1.12 -8.50 -3.45
C ARG A 51 -2.13 -7.77 -4.33
N HIS A 52 -2.12 -8.11 -5.62
CA HIS A 52 -3.04 -7.52 -6.59
C HIS A 52 -4.51 -7.73 -6.19
N VAL A 53 -4.89 -8.91 -5.70
CA VAL A 53 -6.29 -9.20 -5.31
C VAL A 53 -6.76 -8.30 -4.18
N ASP A 54 -5.91 -8.02 -3.20
CA ASP A 54 -6.24 -7.18 -2.03
C ASP A 54 -6.34 -5.71 -2.44
N ILE A 55 -5.41 -5.23 -3.28
CA ILE A 55 -5.42 -3.87 -3.83
C ILE A 55 -6.66 -3.66 -4.71
N TYR A 56 -6.94 -4.61 -5.61
CA TYR A 56 -8.11 -4.56 -6.48
C TYR A 56 -9.40 -4.50 -5.67
N TRP A 57 -9.52 -5.35 -4.66
CA TRP A 57 -10.68 -5.32 -3.77
C TRP A 57 -10.79 -3.97 -3.05
N ALA A 58 -9.72 -3.46 -2.45
CA ALA A 58 -9.73 -2.19 -1.72
C ALA A 58 -10.12 -1.00 -2.61
N LEU A 59 -9.62 -0.96 -3.85
CA LEU A 59 -9.95 0.09 -4.82
C LEU A 59 -11.38 0.00 -5.38
N LYS A 60 -11.99 -1.19 -5.35
CA LYS A 60 -13.36 -1.41 -5.87
C LYS A 60 -14.42 -1.36 -4.77
N ALA A 61 -14.03 -1.62 -3.52
CA ALA A 61 -14.87 -1.47 -2.34
C ALA A 61 -14.94 0.00 -1.89
N THR A 62 -15.29 0.92 -2.80
CA THR A 62 -15.41 2.38 -2.58
C THR A 62 -16.54 2.80 -1.63
N GLY A 63 -17.10 1.86 -0.86
CA GLY A 63 -18.01 2.10 0.25
C GLY A 63 -17.24 2.32 1.57
N ASP A 64 -17.57 1.53 2.59
CA ASP A 64 -17.07 1.73 3.96
C ASP A 64 -15.60 1.36 4.19
N ALA A 65 -15.01 0.50 3.33
CA ALA A 65 -13.69 -0.09 3.58
C ALA A 65 -12.52 0.85 3.23
N PHE A 66 -12.69 1.71 2.24
CA PHE A 66 -11.70 2.71 1.83
C PHE A 66 -12.42 4.05 1.66
N ARG A 67 -12.66 4.76 2.77
CA ARG A 67 -13.28 6.09 2.73
C ARG A 67 -12.36 7.08 2.01
N GLY A 68 -12.59 7.26 0.71
CA GLY A 68 -12.21 8.50 0.04
C GLY A 68 -13.07 9.66 0.56
N PRO A 69 -12.67 10.92 0.30
CA PRO A 69 -13.55 12.05 0.56
C PRO A 69 -14.85 11.86 -0.21
N ALA A 70 -15.99 12.18 0.39
CA ALA A 70 -17.27 12.11 -0.29
C ALA A 70 -17.20 12.94 -1.60
N PRO A 71 -18.00 12.63 -2.64
CA PRO A 71 -17.95 13.37 -3.90
C PRO A 71 -18.03 14.90 -3.74
N GLY A 72 -18.82 15.39 -2.78
CA GLY A 72 -18.90 16.83 -2.45
C GLY A 72 -17.64 17.38 -1.76
N GLU A 73 -16.92 16.57 -0.99
CA GLU A 73 -15.62 16.93 -0.40
C GLU A 73 -14.51 16.91 -1.46
N LEU A 74 -14.52 15.92 -2.35
CA LEU A 74 -13.63 15.87 -3.52
C LEU A 74 -13.78 17.11 -4.40
N ALA A 75 -15.01 17.60 -4.64
CA ALA A 75 -15.25 18.82 -5.39
C ALA A 75 -14.70 20.09 -4.70
N ARG A 76 -14.64 20.09 -3.36
CA ARG A 76 -14.00 21.17 -2.59
C ARG A 76 -12.49 21.17 -2.72
N TYR A 77 -11.85 20.01 -2.74
CA TYR A 77 -10.40 19.88 -2.87
C TYR A 77 -9.91 19.98 -4.32
N PHE A 78 -10.70 19.46 -5.27
CA PHE A 78 -10.35 19.36 -6.69
C PHE A 78 -11.51 19.83 -7.59
N PRO A 79 -11.80 21.14 -7.65
CA PRO A 79 -12.96 21.67 -8.37
C PRO A 79 -12.95 21.32 -9.87
N ARG A 80 -11.77 21.18 -10.47
CA ARG A 80 -11.60 20.80 -11.89
C ARG A 80 -11.88 19.33 -12.17
N ALA A 81 -11.67 18.45 -11.19
CA ALA A 81 -11.98 17.03 -11.33
C ALA A 81 -13.50 16.78 -11.26
N ALA A 82 -14.24 17.62 -10.52
CA ALA A 82 -15.69 17.51 -10.37
C ALA A 82 -16.48 17.81 -11.66
N THR A 83 -15.89 18.56 -12.59
CA THR A 83 -16.50 18.89 -13.89
C THR A 83 -15.98 18.01 -15.04
N SER A 84 -15.03 17.11 -14.77
CA SER A 84 -14.53 16.19 -15.78
C SER A 84 -15.56 15.08 -15.99
N LEU A 85 -16.31 15.17 -17.08
CA LEU A 85 -17.16 14.08 -17.55
C LEU A 85 -16.24 12.90 -17.94
N SER A 86 -16.44 11.74 -17.32
CA SER A 86 -16.01 10.46 -17.92
C SER A 86 -17.00 10.05 -19.00
#